data_AF-A0A897MH03-F1
#
_entry.id   AF-A0A897MH03-F1
#
_cell.length_a   1.000
_cell.length_b   1.000
_cell.length_c   1.000
_cell.angle_alpha   90.00
_cell.angle_beta   90.00
_cell.angle_gamma   90.00
#
_symmetry.space_group_name_H-M   'P 1'
#
loop_
_entity.id
_entity.type
_entity.pdbx_description
1 polymer ?
#
loop_
_entity_poly.entity_id
_entity_poly.type
_entity_poly.pdbx_seq_one_letter_code
_entity_poly.pdbx_strand_id
1 'polypeptide(L)'
;MSETADPVLPETDHSIRVFAGECTSIYDSDGREEHRGHVTVVVKPDNTVLVHDADGYQPVAWLTRADSVTCARDRGFSVTARSGEETLRVVGHSEDGYASYPATEAGVPVGSCPDCGRSLVRASGAVSCLGCGNRYGLPAGASIRSEHCECGLPRLRAERGLPFDICMDRECESLDAAVREEFDRAWDCPECGDDLRILRRGGLIAGCDSYPDCETGFSIPAGTVVGTCGCGLPLFETPTGRRCLDATCEASELPGT
;
A
#
# COMPACT_ATOMS: atom_id res chain seq x y z
N MET A 1 -17.29 -33.62 22.43
CA MET A 1 -16.60 -32.37 22.80
C MET A 1 -15.54 -32.18 21.74
N SER A 2 -15.83 -31.33 20.76
CA SER A 2 -14.96 -31.14 19.61
C SER A 2 -13.82 -30.24 20.06
N GLU A 3 -12.60 -30.77 20.12
CA GLU A 3 -11.38 -29.98 20.18
C GLU A 3 -11.29 -29.18 18.88
N THR A 4 -11.75 -27.93 18.92
CA THR A 4 -11.33 -26.93 17.94
C THR A 4 -9.85 -26.69 18.19
N ALA A 5 -9.01 -27.31 17.36
CA ALA A 5 -7.62 -26.92 17.23
C ALA A 5 -7.59 -25.42 16.96
N ASP A 6 -6.91 -24.67 17.85
CA ASP A 6 -6.65 -23.26 17.60
C ASP A 6 -5.94 -23.15 16.25
N PRO A 7 -6.43 -22.28 15.34
CA PRO A 7 -5.78 -22.09 14.07
C PRO A 7 -4.37 -21.57 14.35
N VAL A 8 -3.37 -22.36 13.97
CA VAL A 8 -1.97 -21.93 13.93
C VAL A 8 -1.92 -20.75 12.97
N LEU A 9 -1.91 -19.54 13.52
CA LEU A 9 -1.71 -18.33 12.74
C LEU A 9 -0.32 -18.46 12.11
N PRO A 10 -0.16 -18.16 10.82
CA PRO A 10 1.16 -18.19 10.18
C PRO A 10 2.12 -17.31 11.00
N GLU A 11 3.36 -17.76 11.18
CA GLU A 11 4.44 -16.96 11.76
C GLU A 11 4.75 -15.79 10.81
N THR A 12 3.91 -14.76 10.87
CA THR A 12 4.15 -13.49 10.18
C THR A 12 4.98 -12.63 11.10
N ASP A 13 6.02 -12.00 10.55
CA ASP A 13 6.86 -10.95 11.13
C ASP A 13 6.06 -9.64 11.40
N HIS A 14 4.78 -9.78 11.74
CA HIS A 14 3.77 -8.74 11.82
C HIS A 14 3.04 -8.87 13.16
N SER A 15 3.79 -8.72 14.25
CA SER A 15 3.23 -8.64 15.59
C SER A 15 3.40 -7.24 16.19
N ILE A 16 2.40 -6.80 16.93
CA ILE A 16 2.54 -5.65 17.84
C ILE A 16 3.04 -6.19 19.17
N ARG A 17 4.20 -5.71 19.59
CA ARG A 17 4.77 -6.03 20.91
C ARG A 17 4.39 -4.92 21.88
N VAL A 18 3.93 -5.31 23.07
CA VAL A 18 3.50 -4.40 24.13
C VAL A 18 4.32 -4.68 25.38
N PHE A 19 4.87 -3.62 25.98
CA PHE A 19 5.58 -3.66 27.25
C PHE A 19 4.93 -2.67 28.21
N ALA A 20 4.70 -3.06 29.46
CA ALA A 20 4.10 -2.19 30.47
C ALA A 20 4.88 -2.28 31.80
N GLY A 21 5.05 -1.14 32.46
CA GLY A 21 5.74 -1.04 33.76
C GLY A 21 6.08 0.39 34.14
N GLU A 22 6.71 0.56 35.30
CA GLU A 22 7.38 1.82 35.66
C GLU A 22 8.62 1.98 34.80
N CYS A 23 8.66 3.00 33.95
CA CYS A 23 9.75 3.21 33.01
C CYS A 23 10.34 4.60 33.11
N THR A 24 11.57 4.72 32.59
CA THR A 24 12.13 5.99 32.11
C THR A 24 12.25 5.92 30.59
N SER A 25 11.62 6.85 29.88
CA SER A 25 11.79 7.05 28.45
C SER A 25 12.68 8.27 28.20
N ILE A 26 13.69 8.09 27.35
CA ILE A 26 14.64 9.11 26.95
C ILE A 26 14.56 9.26 25.44
N TYR A 27 14.22 10.45 24.97
CA TYR A 27 14.30 10.82 23.56
C TYR A 27 15.51 11.72 23.35
N ASP A 28 16.33 11.43 22.35
CA ASP A 28 17.54 12.17 22.03
C ASP A 28 17.53 12.50 20.53
N SER A 29 17.53 13.80 20.21
CA SER A 29 17.69 14.34 18.84
C SER A 29 18.55 15.61 18.90
N ASP A 30 17.94 16.81 18.80
CA ASP A 30 18.60 18.11 19.00
C ASP A 30 18.64 18.55 20.48
N GLY A 31 18.14 17.68 21.36
CA GLY A 31 18.08 17.85 22.81
C GLY A 31 17.62 16.57 23.47
N ARG A 32 17.91 16.43 24.76
CA ARG A 32 17.53 15.25 25.54
C ARG A 32 16.28 15.51 26.36
N GLU A 33 15.22 14.77 26.07
CA GLU A 33 13.96 14.77 26.82
C GLU A 33 13.84 13.49 27.63
N GLU A 34 13.38 13.59 28.88
CA GLU A 34 13.25 12.46 29.78
C GLU A 34 11.91 12.48 30.52
N HIS A 35 11.19 11.36 30.45
CA HIS A 35 9.93 11.15 31.15
C HIS A 35 10.02 9.91 32.01
N ARG A 36 9.46 9.97 33.23
CA ARG A 36 9.39 8.84 34.16
C ARG A 36 7.97 8.64 34.63
N GLY A 37 7.48 7.41 34.59
CA GLY A 37 6.14 7.05 35.03
C GLY A 37 5.79 5.61 34.71
N HIS A 38 4.57 5.20 35.09
CA HIS A 38 4.02 3.93 34.62
C HIS A 38 3.47 4.14 33.21
N VAL A 39 4.04 3.45 32.23
CA VAL A 39 3.75 3.66 30.81
C VAL A 39 3.53 2.34 30.10
N THR A 40 2.86 2.40 28.96
CA THR A 40 2.74 1.30 28.00
C THR A 40 3.51 1.64 26.72
N VAL A 41 4.44 0.77 26.35
CA VAL A 41 5.21 0.87 25.11
C VAL A 41 4.62 -0.05 24.06
N VAL A 42 4.27 0.50 22.91
CA VAL A 42 3.77 -0.22 21.74
C VAL A 42 4.82 -0.20 20.65
N VAL A 43 5.31 -1.36 20.25
CA VAL A 43 6.24 -1.54 19.12
C VAL A 43 5.49 -2.20 17.96
N LYS A 44 5.31 -1.45 16.88
CA LYS A 44 4.61 -1.91 15.67
C LYS A 44 5.54 -2.66 14.71
N PRO A 45 5.00 -3.47 13.77
CA PRO A 45 5.78 -4.17 12.77
C PRO A 45 6.65 -3.27 11.88
N ASP A 46 6.22 -2.03 11.63
CA ASP A 46 6.97 -1.06 10.85
C ASP A 46 8.03 -0.32 11.66
N ASN A 47 8.47 -0.87 12.80
CA ASN A 47 9.42 -0.27 13.74
C ASN A 47 8.97 1.05 14.37
N THR A 48 7.68 1.42 14.27
CA THR A 48 7.15 2.53 15.04
C THR A 48 7.07 2.16 16.52
N VAL A 49 7.67 2.97 17.38
CA VAL A 49 7.61 2.84 18.84
C VAL A 49 6.84 4.01 19.43
N LEU A 50 5.81 3.71 20.23
CA LEU A 50 4.95 4.68 20.90
C LEU A 50 4.99 4.42 22.41
N VAL A 51 5.21 5.45 23.23
CA VAL A 51 5.16 5.38 24.68
C VAL A 51 3.95 6.17 25.15
N HIS A 52 2.97 5.50 25.75
CA HIS A 52 1.77 6.13 26.30
C HIS A 52 1.81 6.14 27.82
N ASP A 53 1.55 7.29 28.42
CA ASP A 53 1.21 7.41 29.85
C ASP A 53 -0.32 7.46 30.02
N ALA A 54 -0.78 7.91 31.19
CA ALA A 54 -2.19 7.96 31.52
C ALA A 54 -2.94 9.20 30.99
N ASP A 55 -2.23 10.21 30.47
CA ASP A 55 -2.82 11.51 30.09
C ASP A 55 -2.71 11.79 28.58
N GLY A 56 -3.70 12.51 28.07
CA GLY A 56 -3.74 12.92 26.66
C GLY A 56 -4.02 11.78 25.68
N TYR A 57 -4.24 12.16 24.42
CA TYR A 57 -4.42 11.20 23.31
C TYR A 57 -3.10 10.86 22.61
N GLN A 58 -2.08 11.70 22.76
CA GLN A 58 -0.78 11.53 22.13
C GLN A 58 0.14 10.68 23.01
N PRO A 59 1.06 9.91 22.41
CA PRO A 59 2.13 9.29 23.17
C PRO A 59 3.04 10.38 23.77
N VAL A 60 3.53 10.15 24.99
CA VAL A 60 4.48 11.04 25.68
C VAL A 60 5.86 11.07 25.00
N ALA A 61 6.23 9.98 24.33
CA ALA A 61 7.41 9.89 23.47
C ALA A 61 7.16 8.89 22.34
N TRP A 62 7.71 9.14 21.15
CA TRP A 62 7.59 8.23 20.02
C TRP A 62 8.76 8.35 19.05
N LEU A 63 8.99 7.29 18.28
CA LEU A 63 9.83 7.32 17.08
C LEU A 63 9.15 6.48 16.00
N THR A 64 8.77 7.11 14.89
CA THR A 64 8.03 6.44 13.81
C THR A 64 8.99 5.85 12.79
N ARG A 65 8.69 4.63 12.31
CA ARG A 65 9.45 3.96 11.25
C ARG A 65 10.97 3.99 11.46
N ALA A 66 11.39 3.62 12.66
CA ALA A 66 12.80 3.60 13.01
C ALA A 66 13.59 2.63 12.11
N ASP A 67 14.83 3.00 11.77
CA ASP A 67 15.78 2.15 11.04
C ASP A 67 16.01 0.82 11.77
N SER A 68 15.97 0.85 13.11
CA SER A 68 16.09 -0.35 13.93
C SER A 68 15.38 -0.22 15.28
N VAL A 69 14.88 -1.34 15.81
CA VAL A 69 14.32 -1.44 17.16
C VAL A 69 14.87 -2.69 17.86
N THR A 70 15.58 -2.49 18.97
CA THR A 70 16.08 -3.57 19.83
C THR A 70 15.25 -3.65 21.11
N CYS A 71 14.79 -4.86 21.43
CA CYS A 71 14.08 -5.16 22.68
C CYS A 71 14.91 -6.17 23.48
N ALA A 72 15.18 -5.89 24.76
CA ALA A 72 15.88 -6.80 25.65
C ALA A 72 15.09 -7.02 26.94
N ARG A 73 15.19 -8.22 27.51
CA ARG A 73 14.53 -8.63 28.76
C ARG A 73 15.54 -9.30 29.68
N ASP A 74 16.16 -8.53 30.56
CA ASP A 74 16.99 -9.05 31.66
C ASP A 74 16.77 -8.16 32.89
N ARG A 75 16.22 -8.74 33.97
CA ARG A 75 15.86 -8.05 35.22
C ARG A 75 15.00 -6.78 35.02
N GLY A 76 14.07 -6.85 34.08
CA GLY A 76 13.26 -5.74 33.56
C GLY A 76 13.18 -5.83 32.03
N PHE A 77 12.83 -4.72 31.37
CA PHE A 77 12.90 -4.65 29.92
C PHE A 77 13.53 -3.35 29.43
N SER A 78 14.04 -3.37 28.21
CA SER A 78 14.40 -2.14 27.50
C SER A 78 13.99 -2.21 26.04
N VAL A 79 13.57 -1.07 25.52
CA VAL A 79 13.24 -0.85 24.11
C VAL A 79 14.09 0.29 23.62
N THR A 80 14.87 0.09 22.56
CA THR A 80 15.69 1.14 21.95
C THR A 80 15.40 1.20 20.46
N ALA A 81 14.86 2.33 20.01
CA ALA A 81 14.61 2.63 18.60
C ALA A 81 15.59 3.70 18.11
N ARG A 82 16.06 3.57 16.87
CA ARG A 82 17.01 4.52 16.26
C ARG A 82 16.61 4.85 14.82
N SER A 83 16.72 6.12 14.46
CA SER A 83 16.47 6.64 13.11
C SER A 83 17.45 7.76 12.83
N GLY A 84 18.47 7.52 12.01
CA GLY A 84 19.57 8.48 11.84
C GLY A 84 20.25 8.84 13.18
N GLU A 85 20.21 10.13 13.55
CA GLU A 85 20.75 10.63 14.83
C GLU A 85 19.73 10.55 15.98
N GLU A 86 18.45 10.31 15.68
CA GLU A 86 17.37 10.26 16.67
C GLU A 86 17.36 8.90 17.38
N THR A 87 17.26 8.92 18.71
CA THR A 87 17.16 7.72 19.54
C THR A 87 16.03 7.85 20.56
N LEU A 88 15.13 6.86 20.59
CA LEU A 88 14.17 6.67 21.67
C LEU A 88 14.57 5.44 22.48
N ARG A 89 14.88 5.63 23.77
CA ARG A 89 15.23 4.55 24.70
C ARG A 89 14.28 4.51 25.88
N VAL A 90 13.62 3.39 26.07
CA VAL A 90 12.77 3.09 27.24
C VAL A 90 13.45 2.03 28.09
N VAL A 91 13.54 2.27 29.40
CA VAL A 91 14.04 1.33 30.40
C VAL A 91 12.94 1.09 31.41
N GLY A 92 12.46 -0.15 31.51
CA GLY A 92 11.55 -0.60 32.55
C GLY A 92 12.31 -0.91 33.83
N HIS A 93 11.92 -0.26 34.92
CA HIS A 93 12.39 -0.49 36.29
C HIS A 93 11.55 -1.54 37.01
N SER A 94 10.28 -1.68 36.62
CA SER A 94 9.39 -2.80 36.94
C SER A 94 8.78 -3.35 35.65
N GLU A 95 8.33 -4.62 35.68
CA GLU A 95 7.59 -5.24 34.58
C GLU A 95 6.19 -5.60 35.09
N ASP A 96 5.18 -4.86 34.64
CA ASP A 96 3.77 -5.16 34.91
C ASP A 96 3.24 -6.17 33.88
N GLY A 97 3.78 -6.15 32.65
CA GLY A 97 3.46 -7.14 31.64
C GLY A 97 4.21 -6.99 30.31
N TYR A 98 4.27 -8.10 29.59
CA TYR A 98 4.73 -8.17 28.21
C TYR A 98 3.83 -9.10 27.41
N ALA A 99 3.50 -8.69 26.19
CA ALA A 99 2.77 -9.54 25.25
C ALA A 99 3.14 -9.21 23.81
N SER A 100 2.98 -10.21 22.95
CA SER A 100 3.07 -10.07 21.50
C SER A 100 1.73 -10.49 20.91
N TYR A 101 1.14 -9.62 20.10
CA TYR A 101 -0.17 -9.84 19.48
C TYR A 101 -0.03 -9.84 17.97
N PRO A 102 -0.58 -10.85 17.27
CA PRO A 102 -0.68 -10.82 15.81
C PRO A 102 -1.41 -9.55 15.35
N ALA A 103 -0.88 -8.89 14.33
CA ALA A 103 -1.45 -7.67 13.80
C ALA A 103 -1.49 -7.73 12.28
N THR A 104 -2.67 -7.44 11.73
CA THR A 104 -2.86 -7.25 10.29
C THR A 104 -3.22 -5.80 10.02
N GLU A 105 -3.08 -5.39 8.76
CA GLU A 105 -3.72 -4.16 8.33
C GLU A 105 -5.24 -4.33 8.41
N ALA A 106 -5.91 -3.45 9.16
CA ALA A 106 -7.36 -3.41 9.21
C ALA A 106 -7.89 -2.72 7.95
N GLY A 107 -8.94 -3.28 7.34
CA GLY A 107 -9.46 -2.82 6.07
C GLY A 107 -10.94 -3.05 5.88
N VAL A 108 -11.45 -2.64 4.73
CA VAL A 108 -12.84 -2.88 4.32
C VAL A 108 -12.98 -4.33 3.89
N PRO A 109 -13.92 -5.13 4.45
CA PRO A 109 -14.15 -6.50 3.99
C PRO A 109 -14.59 -6.53 2.52
N VAL A 110 -14.00 -7.42 1.72
CA VAL A 110 -14.27 -7.52 0.27
C VAL A 110 -14.59 -8.93 -0.22
N GLY A 111 -14.63 -9.92 0.66
CA GLY A 111 -14.99 -11.29 0.31
C GLY A 111 -14.31 -12.32 1.21
N SER A 112 -14.33 -13.57 0.75
CA SER A 112 -13.67 -14.69 1.43
C SER A 112 -12.52 -15.20 0.59
N CYS A 113 -11.44 -15.60 1.25
CA CYS A 113 -10.27 -16.19 0.60
C CYS A 113 -10.63 -17.61 0.14
N PRO A 114 -10.41 -17.97 -1.14
CA PRO A 114 -10.69 -19.32 -1.64
C PRO A 114 -9.79 -20.39 -0.99
N ASP A 115 -8.58 -20.02 -0.57
CA ASP A 115 -7.61 -20.99 -0.02
C ASP A 115 -7.91 -21.39 1.43
N CYS A 116 -8.43 -20.48 2.25
CA CYS A 116 -8.63 -20.73 3.68
C CYS A 116 -10.01 -20.31 4.24
N GLY A 117 -10.89 -19.77 3.40
CA GLY A 117 -12.24 -19.33 3.77
C GLY A 117 -12.32 -18.08 4.66
N ARG A 118 -11.18 -17.53 5.14
CA ARG A 118 -11.17 -16.33 5.98
C ARG A 118 -11.42 -15.06 5.18
N SER A 119 -11.81 -14.00 5.88
CA SER A 119 -12.10 -12.70 5.28
C SER A 119 -10.89 -12.11 4.55
N LEU A 120 -11.17 -11.59 3.36
CA LEU A 120 -10.30 -10.70 2.61
C LEU A 120 -10.67 -9.26 2.97
N VAL A 121 -9.67 -8.44 3.28
CA VAL A 121 -9.83 -7.02 3.60
C VAL A 121 -9.02 -6.16 2.65
N ARG A 122 -9.60 -5.05 2.19
CA ARG A 122 -8.93 -4.04 1.38
C ARG A 122 -8.35 -2.95 2.27
N ALA A 123 -7.05 -2.75 2.19
CA ALA A 123 -6.32 -1.70 2.91
C ALA A 123 -5.02 -1.34 2.14
N SER A 124 -4.53 -0.11 2.29
CA SER A 124 -3.32 0.44 1.63
C SER A 124 -3.04 -0.04 0.19
N GLY A 125 -4.06 0.03 -0.67
CA GLY A 125 -3.92 -0.33 -2.09
C GLY A 125 -3.72 -1.82 -2.36
N ALA A 126 -4.08 -2.70 -1.42
CA ALA A 126 -4.07 -4.14 -1.59
C ALA A 126 -5.33 -4.78 -0.98
N VAL A 127 -5.54 -6.05 -1.32
CA VAL A 127 -6.46 -6.95 -0.62
C VAL A 127 -5.62 -8.01 0.09
N SER A 128 -5.82 -8.19 1.39
CA SER A 128 -5.08 -9.14 2.22
C SER A 128 -6.02 -10.12 2.91
N CYS A 129 -5.63 -11.38 3.00
CA CYS A 129 -6.34 -12.39 3.78
C CYS A 129 -5.92 -12.32 5.26
N LEU A 130 -6.90 -12.32 6.17
CA LEU A 130 -6.67 -12.35 7.62
C LEU A 130 -6.28 -13.73 8.18
N GLY A 131 -6.23 -14.76 7.33
CA GLY A 131 -5.92 -16.14 7.73
C GLY A 131 -4.56 -16.60 7.22
N CYS A 132 -4.45 -16.83 5.91
CA CYS A 132 -3.24 -17.36 5.29
C CYS A 132 -2.18 -16.30 4.95
N GLY A 133 -2.50 -15.01 5.07
CA GLY A 133 -1.57 -13.92 4.76
C GLY A 133 -1.45 -13.59 3.26
N ASN A 134 -2.21 -14.25 2.37
CA ASN A 134 -2.23 -13.89 0.95
C ASN A 134 -2.51 -12.40 0.74
N ARG A 135 -1.78 -11.78 -0.19
CA ARG A 135 -1.87 -10.35 -0.47
C ARG A 135 -1.88 -10.10 -1.97
N TYR A 136 -2.87 -9.34 -2.42
CA TYR A 136 -3.10 -8.98 -3.82
C TYR A 136 -2.96 -7.47 -3.98
N GLY A 137 -1.91 -7.02 -4.68
CA GLY A 137 -1.69 -5.59 -4.93
C GLY A 137 -2.68 -5.06 -5.97
N LEU A 138 -3.31 -3.92 -5.68
CA LEU A 138 -4.30 -3.32 -6.58
C LEU A 138 -3.68 -2.20 -7.42
N PRO A 139 -4.05 -2.07 -8.70
CA PRO A 139 -3.72 -0.90 -9.50
C PRO A 139 -4.30 0.38 -8.88
N ALA A 140 -3.60 1.51 -9.05
CA ALA A 140 -4.11 2.81 -8.65
C ALA A 140 -5.48 3.09 -9.29
N GLY A 141 -6.42 3.56 -8.47
CA GLY A 141 -7.81 3.84 -8.86
C GLY A 141 -8.73 2.62 -8.95
N ALA A 142 -8.26 1.40 -8.67
CA ALA A 142 -9.11 0.22 -8.78
C ALA A 142 -10.21 0.16 -7.70
N SER A 143 -11.39 -0.34 -8.06
CA SER A 143 -12.48 -0.68 -7.12
C SER A 143 -12.66 -2.20 -7.05
N ILE A 144 -13.10 -2.73 -5.91
CA ILE A 144 -13.43 -4.15 -5.80
C ILE A 144 -14.92 -4.32 -6.03
N ARG A 145 -15.27 -5.35 -6.79
CA ARG A 145 -16.64 -5.71 -7.17
C ARG A 145 -17.17 -6.82 -6.26
N SER A 146 -18.50 -6.94 -6.20
CA SER A 146 -19.18 -8.01 -5.46
C SER A 146 -19.14 -9.34 -6.21
N GLU A 147 -18.97 -9.28 -7.52
CA GLU A 147 -18.82 -10.40 -8.43
C GLU A 147 -17.47 -11.07 -8.21
N HIS A 148 -17.44 -12.39 -8.38
CA HIS A 148 -16.23 -13.20 -8.19
C HIS A 148 -15.79 -13.74 -9.55
N CYS A 149 -14.48 -13.87 -9.71
CA CYS A 149 -13.88 -14.64 -10.80
C CYS A 149 -14.17 -16.14 -10.59
N GLU A 150 -13.98 -16.95 -11.62
CA GLU A 150 -14.12 -18.41 -11.55
C GLU A 150 -13.17 -19.05 -10.52
N CYS A 151 -12.02 -18.42 -10.23
CA CYS A 151 -11.12 -18.85 -9.17
C CYS A 151 -11.63 -18.55 -7.74
N GLY A 152 -12.78 -17.88 -7.61
CA GLY A 152 -13.40 -17.54 -6.33
C GLY A 152 -12.91 -16.22 -5.71
N LEU A 153 -11.89 -15.57 -6.26
CA LEU A 153 -11.46 -14.25 -5.81
C LEU A 153 -12.42 -13.15 -6.34
N PRO A 154 -12.64 -12.05 -5.59
CA PRO A 154 -13.38 -10.90 -6.09
C PRO A 154 -12.81 -10.35 -7.39
N ARG A 155 -13.69 -9.87 -8.28
CA ARG A 155 -13.27 -9.08 -9.44
C ARG A 155 -12.91 -7.67 -8.98
N LEU A 156 -11.94 -7.06 -9.65
CA LEU A 156 -11.67 -5.63 -9.57
C LEU A 156 -12.13 -4.94 -10.85
N ARG A 157 -12.44 -3.66 -10.71
CA ARG A 157 -12.56 -2.72 -11.82
C ARG A 157 -11.38 -1.77 -11.79
N ALA A 158 -10.65 -1.71 -12.90
CA ALA A 158 -9.64 -0.69 -13.12
C ALA A 158 -9.88 0.01 -14.46
N GLU A 159 -9.62 1.31 -14.52
CA GLU A 159 -9.78 2.11 -15.75
C GLU A 159 -8.40 2.43 -16.32
N ARG A 160 -8.16 2.00 -17.56
CA ARG A 160 -6.92 2.24 -18.31
C ARG A 160 -7.29 2.49 -19.77
N GLY A 161 -7.92 3.62 -20.01
CA GLY A 161 -8.50 4.00 -21.30
C GLY A 161 -9.90 3.44 -21.51
N LEU A 162 -10.13 2.20 -21.09
CA LEU A 162 -11.46 1.64 -20.89
C LEU A 162 -11.57 1.06 -19.48
N PRO A 163 -12.80 0.82 -19.00
CA PRO A 163 -12.99 0.04 -17.80
C PRO A 163 -12.78 -1.46 -18.05
N PHE A 164 -11.97 -2.07 -17.20
CA PHE A 164 -11.72 -3.52 -17.19
C PHE A 164 -12.24 -4.12 -15.89
N ASP A 165 -13.17 -5.06 -15.99
CA ASP A 165 -13.66 -5.88 -14.87
C ASP A 165 -13.02 -7.27 -14.95
N ILE A 166 -11.97 -7.49 -14.16
CA ILE A 166 -11.09 -8.67 -14.20
C ILE A 166 -10.81 -9.18 -12.78
N CYS A 167 -10.26 -10.38 -12.64
CA CYS A 167 -9.82 -10.93 -11.36
C CYS A 167 -8.84 -9.99 -10.66
N MET A 168 -8.96 -9.87 -9.34
CA MET A 168 -8.01 -9.07 -8.58
C MET A 168 -6.61 -9.70 -8.51
N ASP A 169 -6.51 -11.01 -8.77
CA ASP A 169 -5.24 -11.68 -8.92
C ASP A 169 -4.72 -11.54 -10.35
N ARG A 170 -3.58 -10.87 -10.48
CA ARG A 170 -2.90 -10.60 -11.75
C ARG A 170 -2.37 -11.88 -12.41
N GLU A 171 -2.11 -12.94 -11.64
CA GLU A 171 -1.72 -14.24 -12.18
C GLU A 171 -2.90 -14.97 -12.82
N CYS A 172 -4.12 -14.68 -12.37
CA CYS A 172 -5.36 -15.24 -12.91
C CYS A 172 -5.85 -14.47 -14.15
N GLU A 173 -6.06 -13.15 -14.04
CA GLU A 173 -6.42 -12.29 -15.17
C GLU A 173 -5.50 -11.04 -15.16
N SER A 174 -4.74 -10.81 -16.24
CA SER A 174 -3.76 -9.74 -16.30
C SER A 174 -4.34 -8.45 -16.89
N LEU A 175 -4.42 -7.40 -16.07
CA LEU A 175 -4.78 -6.05 -16.55
C LEU A 175 -3.89 -5.59 -17.70
N ASP A 176 -2.59 -5.91 -17.65
CA ASP A 176 -1.65 -5.45 -18.67
C ASP A 176 -1.88 -6.13 -20.00
N ALA A 177 -2.27 -7.40 -19.97
CA ALA A 177 -2.60 -8.14 -21.18
C ALA A 177 -3.87 -7.56 -21.79
N ALA A 178 -4.90 -7.32 -20.99
CA ALA A 178 -6.16 -6.74 -21.44
C ALA A 178 -5.98 -5.32 -22.03
N VAL A 179 -5.21 -4.45 -21.36
CA VAL A 179 -4.93 -3.10 -21.87
C VAL A 179 -4.08 -3.14 -23.14
N ARG A 180 -3.10 -4.06 -23.22
CA ARG A 180 -2.28 -4.23 -24.42
C ARG A 180 -3.11 -4.75 -25.60
N GLU A 181 -3.96 -5.74 -25.37
CA GLU A 181 -4.85 -6.27 -26.41
C GLU A 181 -5.74 -5.18 -27.01
N GLU A 182 -6.21 -4.25 -26.18
CA GLU A 182 -7.06 -3.15 -26.61
C GLU A 182 -6.29 -2.00 -27.29
N PHE A 183 -5.13 -1.61 -26.76
CA PHE A 183 -4.49 -0.34 -27.10
C PHE A 183 -3.07 -0.43 -27.70
N ASP A 184 -2.49 -1.62 -27.88
CA ASP A 184 -1.15 -1.72 -28.51
C ASP A 184 -1.20 -1.17 -29.93
N ARG A 185 -0.34 -0.18 -30.22
CA ARG A 185 -0.27 0.51 -31.52
C ARG A 185 -1.55 1.25 -31.90
N ALA A 186 -2.38 1.62 -30.91
CA ALA A 186 -3.62 2.35 -31.16
C ALA A 186 -3.42 3.86 -31.39
N TRP A 187 -2.25 4.40 -31.06
CA TRP A 187 -1.93 5.83 -31.13
C TRP A 187 -0.54 6.06 -31.71
N ASP A 188 -0.37 7.17 -32.42
CA ASP A 188 0.90 7.56 -33.02
C ASP A 188 1.74 8.40 -32.05
N CYS A 189 3.06 8.26 -32.13
CA CYS A 189 4.02 9.06 -31.39
C CYS A 189 4.01 10.50 -31.94
N PRO A 190 3.79 11.53 -31.10
CA PRO A 190 3.76 12.91 -31.58
C PRO A 190 5.14 13.43 -32.04
N GLU A 191 6.23 12.78 -31.63
CA GLU A 191 7.60 13.21 -31.95
C GLU A 191 8.12 12.64 -33.28
N CYS A 192 7.84 11.37 -33.58
CA CYS A 192 8.37 10.70 -34.79
C CYS A 192 7.32 10.10 -35.72
N GLY A 193 6.06 10.00 -35.28
CA GLY A 193 4.95 9.45 -36.06
C GLY A 193 4.84 7.92 -36.08
N ASP A 194 5.76 7.19 -35.44
CA ASP A 194 5.65 5.73 -35.29
C ASP A 194 4.64 5.33 -34.21
N ASP A 195 4.20 4.07 -34.21
CA ASP A 195 3.22 3.57 -33.24
C ASP A 195 3.69 3.67 -31.78
N LEU A 196 2.75 3.92 -30.87
CA LEU A 196 2.91 3.77 -29.43
C LEU A 196 2.49 2.37 -28.98
N ARG A 197 3.38 1.69 -28.25
CA ARG A 197 3.16 0.35 -27.69
C ARG A 197 2.83 0.37 -26.21
N ILE A 198 1.98 -0.56 -25.79
CA ILE A 198 1.58 -0.73 -24.39
C ILE A 198 2.59 -1.62 -23.65
N LEU A 199 3.36 -0.99 -22.78
CA LEU A 199 4.48 -1.58 -22.05
C LEU A 199 4.29 -1.41 -20.54
N ARG A 200 5.05 -2.20 -19.77
CA ARG A 200 5.14 -2.03 -18.31
C ARG A 200 6.55 -1.60 -17.91
N ARG A 201 6.68 -0.39 -17.36
CA ARG A 201 7.92 0.17 -16.81
C ARG A 201 7.61 1.09 -15.63
N GLY A 202 7.68 0.55 -14.40
CA GLY A 202 7.20 1.26 -13.19
C GLY A 202 5.67 1.48 -13.12
N GLY A 203 4.95 1.14 -14.20
CA GLY A 203 3.51 1.28 -14.41
C GLY A 203 3.17 0.93 -15.86
N LEU A 204 1.90 1.02 -16.26
CA LEU A 204 1.52 0.91 -17.67
C LEU A 204 1.85 2.21 -18.40
N ILE A 205 2.54 2.09 -19.54
CA ILE A 205 2.95 3.20 -20.37
C ILE A 205 2.60 2.94 -21.84
N ALA A 206 2.37 4.00 -22.61
CA ALA A 206 2.41 4.01 -24.06
C ALA A 206 3.79 4.55 -24.49
N GLY A 207 4.69 3.68 -24.95
CA GLY A 207 6.04 4.03 -25.35
C GLY A 207 6.26 3.87 -26.86
N CYS A 208 7.06 4.74 -27.46
CA CYS A 208 7.36 4.69 -28.90
C CYS A 208 7.98 3.35 -29.33
N ASP A 209 7.51 2.77 -30.43
CA ASP A 209 8.06 1.53 -31.00
C ASP A 209 9.48 1.72 -31.57
N SER A 210 9.84 2.96 -31.93
CA SER A 210 11.17 3.31 -32.43
C SER A 210 12.22 3.53 -31.34
N TYR A 211 11.99 3.05 -30.12
CA TYR A 211 13.03 3.00 -29.10
C TYR A 211 14.20 2.10 -29.55
N PRO A 212 15.48 2.53 -29.42
CA PRO A 212 15.98 3.68 -28.66
C PRO A 212 16.09 5.00 -29.44
N ASP A 213 15.80 5.03 -30.74
CA ASP A 213 15.95 6.23 -31.57
C ASP A 213 14.92 7.32 -31.21
N CYS A 214 13.78 6.93 -30.64
CA CYS A 214 12.80 7.81 -30.01
C CYS A 214 12.46 7.31 -28.60
N GLU A 215 12.74 8.12 -27.57
CA GLU A 215 12.53 7.76 -26.16
C GLU A 215 11.18 8.21 -25.59
N THR A 216 10.26 8.67 -26.46
CA THR A 216 8.94 9.17 -26.06
C THR A 216 8.13 8.08 -25.35
N GLY A 217 7.55 8.44 -24.20
CA GLY A 217 6.67 7.54 -23.47
C GLY A 217 5.76 8.28 -22.50
N PHE A 218 4.52 7.81 -22.41
CA PHE A 218 3.47 8.43 -21.60
C PHE A 218 2.91 7.43 -20.60
N SER A 219 2.70 7.85 -19.35
CA SER A 219 2.03 7.01 -18.35
C SER A 219 0.53 6.93 -18.65
N ILE A 220 -0.03 5.72 -18.64
CA ILE A 220 -1.47 5.52 -18.87
C ILE A 220 -2.25 5.94 -17.61
N PRO A 221 -3.12 6.95 -17.67
CA PRO A 221 -3.89 7.42 -16.52
C PRO A 221 -4.90 6.38 -16.02
N ALA A 222 -5.30 6.53 -14.74
CA ALA A 222 -6.45 5.82 -14.19
C ALA A 222 -7.74 6.55 -14.59
N GLY A 223 -8.27 6.22 -15.76
CA GLY A 223 -9.46 6.84 -16.33
C GLY A 223 -9.82 6.27 -17.69
N THR A 224 -10.81 6.86 -18.36
CA THR A 224 -11.34 6.40 -19.65
C THR A 224 -11.06 7.40 -20.77
N VAL A 225 -10.79 6.92 -21.98
CA VAL A 225 -10.66 7.77 -23.17
C VAL A 225 -12.04 8.29 -23.54
N VAL A 226 -12.18 9.61 -23.63
CA VAL A 226 -13.43 10.31 -23.97
C VAL A 226 -13.31 11.16 -25.23
N GLY A 227 -12.14 11.17 -25.87
CA GLY A 227 -11.91 11.88 -27.11
C GLY A 227 -10.43 11.92 -27.48
N THR A 228 -10.08 12.90 -28.32
CA THR A 228 -8.72 13.12 -28.81
C THR A 228 -8.34 14.57 -28.58
N CYS A 229 -7.14 14.82 -28.08
CA CYS A 229 -6.57 16.15 -27.89
C CYS A 229 -6.06 16.75 -29.21
N GLY A 230 -5.78 18.05 -29.22
CA GLY A 230 -5.23 18.73 -30.40
C GLY A 230 -3.86 18.20 -30.86
N CYS A 231 -3.11 17.53 -29.99
CA CYS A 231 -1.86 16.86 -30.34
C CYS A 231 -2.05 15.47 -30.99
N GLY A 232 -3.29 15.02 -31.20
CA GLY A 232 -3.60 13.70 -31.77
C GLY A 232 -3.64 12.54 -30.76
N LEU A 233 -3.19 12.76 -29.52
CA LEU A 233 -3.24 11.76 -28.45
C LEU A 233 -4.61 11.71 -27.76
N PRO A 234 -4.98 10.59 -27.10
CA PRO A 234 -6.27 10.45 -26.44
C PRO A 234 -6.45 11.39 -25.24
N LEU A 235 -7.66 11.93 -25.13
CA LEU A 235 -8.18 12.68 -23.98
C LEU A 235 -8.80 11.71 -22.98
N PHE A 236 -8.28 11.70 -21.75
CA PHE A 236 -8.80 10.90 -20.64
C PHE A 236 -9.73 11.72 -19.74
N GLU A 237 -10.83 11.11 -19.32
CA GLU A 237 -11.61 11.52 -18.16
C GLU A 237 -11.12 10.74 -16.94
N THR A 238 -10.66 11.45 -15.91
CA THR A 238 -10.12 10.88 -14.67
C THR A 238 -10.88 11.41 -13.46
N PRO A 239 -10.73 10.83 -12.25
CA PRO A 239 -11.37 11.35 -11.05
C PRO A 239 -11.02 12.81 -10.72
N THR A 240 -9.85 13.28 -11.18
CA THR A 240 -9.37 14.66 -10.96
C THR A 240 -9.71 15.61 -12.12
N GLY A 241 -10.45 15.15 -13.13
CA GLY A 241 -10.81 15.93 -14.30
C GLY A 241 -10.28 15.35 -15.61
N ARG A 242 -10.43 16.11 -16.70
CA ARG A 242 -9.97 15.70 -18.03
C ARG A 242 -8.50 16.06 -18.24
N ARG A 243 -7.75 15.18 -18.91
CA ARG A 243 -6.33 15.42 -19.28
C ARG A 243 -5.94 14.62 -20.50
N CYS A 244 -4.97 15.12 -21.26
CA CYS A 244 -4.34 14.35 -22.32
C CYS A 244 -3.49 13.19 -21.75
N LEU A 245 -3.22 12.19 -22.59
CA LEU A 245 -2.19 11.17 -22.33
C LEU A 245 -0.83 11.82 -22.06
N ASP A 246 -0.46 12.79 -22.91
CA ASP A 246 0.68 13.67 -22.68
C ASP A 246 0.31 14.76 -21.66
N ALA A 247 0.93 14.71 -20.49
CA ALA A 247 0.69 15.67 -19.41
C ALA A 247 1.14 17.10 -19.74
N THR A 248 1.96 17.29 -20.78
CA THR A 248 2.44 18.60 -21.24
C THR A 248 1.52 19.24 -22.29
N CYS A 249 0.52 18.50 -22.78
CA CYS A 249 -0.44 19.02 -23.74
C CYS A 249 -1.43 19.99 -23.09
N GLU A 250 -1.28 21.28 -23.40
CA GLU A 250 -2.17 22.36 -22.91
C GLU A 250 -3.55 22.35 -23.59
N ALA A 251 -3.73 21.63 -24.70
CA ALA A 251 -4.96 21.56 -25.48
C ALA A 251 -6.02 20.60 -24.89
N SER A 252 -6.06 20.43 -23.56
CA SER A 252 -7.02 19.57 -22.86
C SER A 252 -8.40 20.23 -22.67
N GLU A 253 -8.52 21.52 -22.99
CA GLU A 253 -9.79 22.23 -23.10
C GLU A 253 -10.30 22.15 -24.55
N LEU A 254 -11.36 21.37 -24.80
CA LEU A 254 -12.13 21.55 -26.03
C LEU A 254 -12.72 22.98 -26.01
N PRO A 255 -12.72 23.73 -27.13
CA PRO A 255 -13.38 25.03 -27.18
C PRO A 255 -14.85 24.86 -26.74
N GLY A 256 -15.24 25.65 -25.74
CA GLY A 256 -16.56 25.59 -25.13
C GLY A 256 -17.68 25.58 -26.18
N THR A 257 -18.61 24.64 -26.02
CA THR A 257 -19.87 24.60 -26.77
C THR A 257 -20.90 25.48 -26.08
#